data_AF-A0A2G9Q9T6-F1
#
_entry.id   AF-A0A2G9Q9T6-F1
#
_cell.length_a   1.000
_cell.length_b   1.000
_cell.length_c   1.000
_cell.angle_alpha   90.00
_cell.angle_beta   90.00
_cell.angle_gamma   90.00
#
_symmetry.space_group_name_H-M   'P 1'
#
loop_
_entity.id
_entity.type
_entity.pdbx_description
1 polymer ?
#
loop_
_entity_poly.entity_id
_entity_poly.type
_entity_poly.pdbx_seq_one_letter_code
_entity_poly.pdbx_strand_id
1 'polypeptide(L)'
;MIRQLKETIKSNLYTEASYVVRFLSDLVNCHVIAAPSMVAMFENFVGVTQEEDIPQVRSDWYVFAVLSSLPWVGKELYEKKDVEMDRIFSQIESYL
;
A
#
# COMPACT_ATOMS: atom_id res chain seq x y z
N MET A 1 10.10 5.11 10.61
CA MET A 1 9.09 5.21 9.54
C MET A 1 7.84 4.39 9.82
N ILE A 2 7.88 3.08 10.10
CA ILE A 2 6.67 2.30 10.43
C ILE A 2 5.95 2.78 11.70
N ARG A 3 6.69 3.14 12.76
CA ARG A 3 6.12 3.74 13.97
C ARG A 3 5.37 5.05 13.65
N GLN A 4 6.02 5.90 12.86
CA GLN A 4 5.45 7.17 12.38
C GLN A 4 4.16 6.93 11.58
N LEU A 5 4.16 5.95 10.67
CA LEU A 5 2.97 5.60 9.89
C LEU A 5 1.78 5.25 10.79
N LYS A 6 2.00 4.40 11.80
CA LYS A 6 0.97 4.02 12.77
C LYS A 6 0.46 5.23 13.55
N GLU A 7 1.36 6.13 13.97
CA GLU A 7 1.00 7.36 14.67
C GLU A 7 0.22 8.33 13.79
N THR A 8 0.62 8.53 12.53
CA THR A 8 -0.12 9.40 11.58
C THR A 8 -1.51 8.87 11.28
N ILE A 9 -1.68 7.56 11.11
CA ILE A 9 -3.00 6.94 10.91
C ILE A 9 -3.86 7.09 12.19
N LYS A 10 -3.28 6.83 13.37
CA LYS A 10 -3.98 6.99 14.65
C LYS A 10 -4.44 8.43 14.89
N SER A 11 -3.67 9.41 14.44
CA SER A 11 -3.99 10.84 14.53
C SER A 11 -4.86 11.36 13.38
N ASN A 12 -5.38 10.48 12.52
CA ASN A 12 -6.18 10.83 11.32
C ASN A 12 -5.45 11.72 10.29
N LEU A 13 -4.12 11.74 10.30
CA LEU A 13 -3.28 12.48 9.35
C LEU A 13 -3.03 11.63 8.09
N TYR A 14 -4.12 11.28 7.40
CA TYR A 14 -4.12 10.35 6.26
C TYR A 14 -3.34 10.90 5.04
N THR A 15 -3.34 12.21 4.83
CA THR A 15 -2.52 12.85 3.78
C THR A 15 -1.03 12.65 4.06
N GLU A 16 -0.58 12.88 5.30
CA GLU A 16 0.83 12.69 5.68
C GLU A 16 1.23 11.21 5.65
N ALA A 17 0.33 10.33 6.10
CA ALA A 17 0.54 8.89 6.04
C ALA A 17 0.78 8.43 4.59
N SER A 18 0.12 9.03 3.59
CA SER A 18 0.37 8.71 2.17
C SER A 18 1.81 9.01 1.73
N TYR A 19 2.41 10.11 2.22
CA TYR A 19 3.81 10.42 1.96
C TYR A 19 4.76 9.42 2.62
N VAL A 20 4.43 8.96 3.82
CA VAL A 20 5.21 7.92 4.51
C VAL A 20 5.18 6.60 3.74
N VAL A 21 4.02 6.21 3.20
CA VAL A 21 3.87 4.99 2.38
C VAL A 21 4.68 5.11 1.08
N ARG A 22 4.62 6.25 0.39
CA ARG A 22 5.43 6.49 -0.82
C ARG A 22 6.93 6.46 -0.52
N PHE A 23 7.34 7.05 0.60
CA PHE A 23 8.74 7.03 1.03
C PHE A 23 9.22 5.60 1.30
N LEU A 24 8.43 4.80 2.02
CA LEU A 24 8.73 3.38 2.24
C LEU A 24 8.80 2.58 0.93
N SER A 25 7.93 2.92 -0.02
CA SER A 25 7.91 2.29 -1.34
C SER A 25 9.21 2.56 -2.11
N ASP A 26 9.66 3.82 -2.17
CA ASP A 26 10.88 4.17 -2.89
C ASP A 26 12.17 3.65 -2.22
N LEU A 27 12.13 3.39 -0.91
CA LEU A 27 13.22 2.71 -0.21
C LEU A 27 13.48 1.27 -0.70
N VAL A 28 12.54 0.64 -1.41
CA VAL A 28 12.78 -0.65 -2.08
C VAL A 28 13.76 -0.47 -3.25
N ASN A 29 13.58 0.58 -4.05
CA ASN A 29 14.48 0.92 -5.15
C ASN A 29 15.87 1.28 -4.62
N CYS A 30 15.95 1.89 -3.44
CA CYS A 30 17.21 2.17 -2.75
C CYS A 30 17.85 0.93 -2.08
N HIS A 31 17.25 -0.25 -2.21
CA HIS A 31 17.68 -1.50 -1.56
C HIS A 31 17.76 -1.44 -0.02
N VAL A 32 17.01 -0.52 0.59
CA VAL A 32 16.89 -0.40 2.06
C VAL A 32 15.79 -1.32 2.59
N ILE A 33 14.72 -1.51 1.81
CA ILE A 33 13.59 -2.40 2.13
C ILE A 33 13.50 -3.50 1.08
N ALA A 34 13.26 -4.74 1.52
CA ALA A 34 13.05 -5.86 0.62
C ALA A 34 11.67 -5.77 -0.06
N ALA A 35 11.61 -5.95 -1.38
CA ALA A 35 10.37 -5.91 -2.15
C ALA A 35 9.25 -6.81 -1.56
N PRO A 36 9.51 -8.06 -1.10
CA PRO A 36 8.47 -8.89 -0.50
C PRO A 36 7.80 -8.26 0.72
N SER A 37 8.52 -7.46 1.52
CA SER A 37 7.95 -6.78 2.67
C SER A 37 6.97 -5.67 2.27
N MET A 38 7.24 -4.96 1.17
CA MET A 38 6.31 -3.95 0.65
C MET A 38 5.09 -4.59 0.00
N VAL A 39 5.26 -5.69 -0.75
CA VAL A 39 4.12 -6.44 -1.31
C VAL A 39 3.20 -6.93 -0.18
N ALA A 40 3.75 -7.57 0.86
CA ALA A 40 2.95 -8.00 2.01
C ALA A 40 2.23 -6.83 2.70
N MET A 41 2.84 -5.64 2.76
CA MET A 41 2.18 -4.45 3.28
C MET A 41 1.01 -4.00 2.39
N PHE A 42 1.18 -4.02 1.06
CA PHE A 42 0.11 -3.70 0.12
C PHE A 42 -1.02 -4.73 0.14
N GLU A 43 -0.73 -6.02 0.28
CA GLU A 43 -1.76 -7.06 0.47
C GLU A 43 -2.62 -6.77 1.71
N ASN A 44 -2.01 -6.40 2.82
CA ASN A 44 -2.74 -6.02 4.03
C ASN A 44 -3.57 -4.74 3.83
N PHE A 45 -3.09 -3.78 3.04
CA PHE A 45 -3.83 -2.55 2.74
C PHE A 45 -5.05 -2.83 1.88
N VAL A 46 -4.90 -3.61 0.82
CA VAL A 46 -6.03 -3.99 -0.04
C VAL A 46 -6.97 -4.96 0.68
N GLY A 47 -6.47 -5.75 1.65
CA GLY A 47 -7.30 -6.55 2.56
C GLY A 47 -8.41 -5.76 3.27
N VAL A 48 -8.23 -4.45 3.49
CA VAL A 48 -9.25 -3.58 4.08
C VAL A 48 -10.51 -3.48 3.22
N THR A 49 -10.43 -3.74 1.90
CA THR A 49 -11.62 -3.74 1.02
C THR A 49 -12.57 -4.92 1.30
N GLN A 50 -12.13 -5.92 2.05
CA GLN A 50 -12.93 -7.08 2.44
C GLN A 50 -13.46 -6.97 3.88
N GLU A 51 -13.16 -5.88 4.61
CA GLU A 51 -13.74 -5.62 5.92
C GLU A 51 -15.24 -5.31 5.76
N GLU A 52 -16.09 -5.95 6.56
CA GLU A 52 -17.52 -5.67 6.62
C GLU A 52 -17.80 -4.44 7.52
N ASP A 53 -18.91 -3.74 7.28
CA ASP A 53 -19.39 -2.60 8.07
C ASP A 53 -18.41 -1.41 8.20
N ILE A 54 -17.54 -1.19 7.20
CA ILE A 54 -16.64 -0.04 7.17
C ILE A 54 -17.15 1.10 6.26
N PRO A 55 -16.81 2.37 6.56
CA PRO A 55 -17.04 3.47 5.64
C PRO A 55 -16.23 3.31 4.35
N GLN A 56 -16.84 3.58 3.18
CA GLN A 56 -16.16 3.52 1.88
C GLN A 56 -14.88 4.37 1.83
N VAL A 57 -14.89 5.55 2.44
CA VAL A 57 -13.72 6.44 2.50
C VAL A 57 -12.51 5.82 3.20
N ARG A 58 -12.71 4.80 4.05
CA ARG A 58 -11.63 4.06 4.70
C ARG A 58 -10.94 3.14 3.70
N SER A 59 -11.68 2.29 3.00
CA SER A 59 -11.14 1.39 1.97
C SER A 59 -10.52 2.18 0.81
N ASP A 60 -11.17 3.27 0.38
CA ASP A 60 -10.67 4.17 -0.67
C ASP A 60 -9.27 4.68 -0.35
N TRP A 61 -9.02 5.10 0.89
CA TRP A 61 -7.72 5.64 1.26
C TRP A 61 -6.61 4.60 1.20
N TYR A 62 -6.86 3.36 1.63
CA TYR A 62 -5.86 2.29 1.56
C TYR A 62 -5.57 1.90 0.10
N VAL A 63 -6.60 1.80 -0.75
CA VAL A 63 -6.44 1.55 -2.19
C VAL A 63 -5.67 2.70 -2.85
N PHE A 64 -6.01 3.95 -2.54
CA PHE A 64 -5.29 5.13 -3.02
C PHE A 64 -3.82 5.15 -2.59
N ALA A 65 -3.52 4.77 -1.34
CA ALA A 65 -2.15 4.72 -0.84
C ALA A 65 -1.30 3.69 -1.60
N VAL A 66 -1.88 2.55 -1.97
CA VAL A 66 -1.23 1.53 -2.81
C VAL A 66 -1.03 2.07 -4.23
N LEU A 67 -2.11 2.43 -4.93
CA LEU A 67 -2.07 2.84 -6.34
C LEU A 67 -1.17 4.07 -6.55
N SER A 68 -1.26 5.05 -5.66
CA SER A 68 -0.44 6.26 -5.75
C SER A 68 1.03 6.06 -5.33
N SER A 69 1.45 4.85 -4.95
CA SER A 69 2.86 4.52 -4.70
C SER A 69 3.49 3.74 -5.86
N LEU A 70 2.68 3.14 -6.74
CA LEU A 70 3.14 2.34 -7.89
C LEU A 70 3.99 3.11 -8.90
N PRO A 71 3.79 4.42 -9.17
CA PRO A 71 4.69 5.15 -10.08
C PRO A 71 6.15 5.15 -9.64
N TRP A 72 6.43 4.96 -8.34
CA TRP A 72 7.79 4.90 -7.79
C TRP A 72 8.33 3.49 -7.73
N VAL A 73 7.55 2.52 -7.25
CA VAL A 73 8.06 1.17 -6.91
C VAL A 73 7.46 0.05 -7.77
N GLY A 74 6.43 0.33 -8.57
CA GLY A 74 5.60 -0.69 -9.20
C GLY A 74 6.40 -1.67 -10.07
N LYS A 75 7.38 -1.17 -10.82
CA LYS A 75 8.27 -2.01 -11.65
C LYS A 75 9.05 -3.01 -10.80
N GLU A 76 9.74 -2.53 -9.75
CA GLU A 76 10.59 -3.35 -8.88
C GLU A 76 9.78 -4.41 -8.12
N LEU A 77 8.54 -4.07 -7.70
CA LEU A 77 7.66 -5.06 -7.07
C LEU A 77 7.19 -6.11 -8.07
N TYR A 78 6.77 -5.70 -9.27
CA TYR A 78 6.27 -6.62 -10.28
C TYR A 78 7.35 -7.57 -10.81
N GLU A 79 8.58 -7.08 -11.01
CA GLU A 79 9.70 -7.93 -11.45
C GLU A 79 10.08 -9.01 -10.42
N LYS A 80 9.83 -8.77 -9.12
CA LYS A 80 10.17 -9.70 -8.05
C LYS A 80 9.02 -10.58 -7.58
N LYS A 81 7.78 -10.12 -7.77
CA LYS A 81 6.55 -10.64 -7.13
C LYS A 81 5.33 -10.42 -8.02
N ASP A 82 5.44 -10.78 -9.30
CA ASP A 82 4.40 -10.65 -10.32
C ASP A 82 3.08 -11.32 -9.91
N VAL A 83 3.13 -12.58 -9.47
CA VAL A 83 1.94 -13.36 -9.08
C VAL A 83 1.19 -12.69 -7.93
N GLU A 84 1.90 -12.24 -6.89
CA GLU A 84 1.29 -11.56 -5.76
C GLU A 84 0.73 -10.18 -6.16
N MET A 85 1.44 -9.44 -7.03
CA MET A 85 0.96 -8.15 -7.54
C MET A 85 -0.29 -8.30 -8.40
N ASP A 86 -0.37 -9.31 -9.27
CA ASP A 86 -1.58 -9.59 -10.08
C ASP A 86 -2.80 -9.90 -9.18
N ARG A 87 -2.59 -10.62 -8.07
CA ARG A 87 -3.64 -10.86 -7.07
C ARG A 87 -4.11 -9.55 -6.42
N ILE A 88 -3.17 -8.67 -6.05
CA ILE A 88 -3.50 -7.35 -5.49
C ILE A 88 -4.31 -6.53 -6.50
N PHE A 89 -3.89 -6.50 -7.77
CA PHE A 89 -4.60 -5.77 -8.82
C PHE A 89 -5.99 -6.33 -9.07
N SER A 90 -6.15 -7.65 -9.11
CA SER A 90 -7.45 -8.30 -9.26
C SER A 90 -8.41 -7.94 -8.11
N GLN A 91 -7.90 -7.83 -6.88
CA GLN A 91 -8.69 -7.44 -5.72
C GLN A 91 -9.05 -5.95 -5.73
N ILE A 92 -8.14 -5.08 -6.19
CA ILE A 92 -8.44 -3.66 -6.38
C ILE A 92 -9.48 -3.49 -7.50
N GLU A 93 -9.35 -4.20 -8.61
CA GLU A 93 -10.31 -4.14 -9.72
C GLU A 93 -11.69 -4.61 -9.30
N SER A 94 -11.80 -5.68 -8.50
CA SER A 94 -13.10 -6.12 -7.97
C SER A 94 -13.73 -5.13 -6.99
N TYR A 95 -12.95 -4.22 -6.39
CA TYR A 95 -13.43 -3.21 -5.45
C TYR A 95 -13.95 -1.95 -6.16
N LEU A 96 -13.33 -1.58 -7.29
CA LEU A 96 -13.66 -0.38 -8.07
C LEU A 96 -14.87 -0.59 -8.99
#